data_AF-A0A2R4ZRH4-F1
#
_entry.id   AF-A0A2R4ZRH4-F1
#
_cell.length_a   1.000
_cell.length_b   1.000
_cell.length_c   1.000
_cell.angle_alpha   90.00
_cell.angle_beta   90.00
_cell.angle_gamma   90.00
#
_symmetry.space_group_name_H-M   'P 1'
#
loop_
_entity.id
_entity.type
_entity.pdbx_description
1 polymer ?
#
loop_
_entity_poly.entity_id
_entity_poly.type
_entity_poly.pdbx_seq_one_letter_code
_entity_poly.pdbx_strand_id
1 'polypeptide(L)'
;MKGVPANTARVVTVGGILRREEMDIVLNPYDRKTIEAADYMRRRVGGKLVAMSMGPHPKIIPIMREIFDAEVSGIDEAYILSDKRMAGADTWATSYTLSKGILKVLSIHREAIETLANAIESGEAIDKVEALATDLYRRNLIPNKIYSDKPSIRDTLINMLREGKISRSDAVELLREEAKRVTTNFVIFCGMKAADGETGNVGPQVAEALSQELGLTIPHASFVVDYEYVSERNSLLVKRRLINVMQILELDLPSVLTIHVDYSAPPVPLTGRRASLMNSYRGKNTNITIWSADDIKADPRYIGLAGSPTVVGPGIDISRPHVRKIVGLSIIAAKDIDKINYGDKTYGPFKKGDLLDSLPEDLKRDLVAKGLAKTFDYEDLAEEIISILRG
;
A
#
# COMPACT_ATOMS: atom_id res chain seq x y z
N MET A 1 -0.95 -4.17 -2.90
CA MET A 1 -1.30 -2.84 -3.44
C MET A 1 -2.52 -2.92 -4.34
N LYS A 2 -3.22 -1.81 -4.54
CA LYS A 2 -4.45 -1.70 -5.32
C LYS A 2 -4.39 -0.51 -6.26
N GLY A 3 -4.83 -0.72 -7.49
CA GLY A 3 -5.18 0.36 -8.39
C GLY A 3 -6.59 0.88 -8.07
N VAL A 4 -6.74 2.18 -7.89
CA VAL A 4 -8.04 2.85 -7.64
C VAL A 4 -8.34 3.87 -8.73
N PRO A 5 -9.61 4.19 -9.02
CA PRO A 5 -9.95 5.22 -9.99
C PRO A 5 -9.40 6.59 -9.59
N ALA A 6 -8.82 7.34 -10.54
CA ALA A 6 -8.19 8.64 -10.28
C ALA A 6 -9.15 9.74 -9.81
N ASN A 7 -10.40 9.72 -10.29
CA ASN A 7 -11.41 10.75 -10.04
C ASN A 7 -12.76 10.11 -9.66
N THR A 8 -13.01 9.89 -8.37
CA THR A 8 -14.32 9.43 -7.87
C THR A 8 -15.44 10.47 -8.01
N ALA A 9 -15.11 11.76 -8.25
CA ALA A 9 -16.07 12.87 -8.31
C ALA A 9 -16.80 13.05 -9.65
N ARG A 10 -16.28 12.52 -10.76
CA ARG A 10 -16.95 12.54 -12.07
C ARG A 10 -17.56 11.17 -12.35
N VAL A 11 -18.64 10.88 -11.63
CA VAL A 11 -19.46 9.70 -11.89
C VAL A 11 -20.23 9.95 -13.19
N VAL A 12 -19.79 9.35 -14.29
CA VAL A 12 -20.60 9.28 -15.50
C VAL A 12 -21.58 8.13 -15.32
N THR A 13 -22.78 8.45 -14.82
CA THR A 13 -23.91 7.52 -14.74
C THR A 13 -24.69 7.57 -16.04
N VAL A 14 -24.74 6.45 -16.77
CA VAL A 14 -25.77 6.22 -17.81
C VAL A 14 -26.66 5.11 -17.28
N GLY A 15 -27.89 5.45 -16.84
CA GLY A 15 -28.85 4.48 -16.30
C GLY A 15 -28.52 3.93 -14.90
N GLY A 16 -27.82 4.68 -14.05
CA GLY A 16 -27.53 4.28 -12.66
C GLY A 16 -26.39 3.27 -12.50
N ILE A 17 -25.74 2.85 -13.60
CA ILE A 17 -24.58 1.95 -13.57
C ILE A 17 -23.31 2.77 -13.84
N LEU A 18 -22.37 2.71 -12.90
CA LEU A 18 -21.03 3.31 -13.01
C LEU A 18 -20.19 2.54 -14.04
N ARG A 19 -19.79 3.18 -15.16
CA ARG A 19 -18.83 2.60 -16.12
C ARG A 19 -17.39 2.73 -15.60
N ARG A 20 -16.98 1.77 -14.78
CA ARG A 20 -15.60 1.71 -14.23
C ARG A 20 -14.53 1.35 -15.28
N GLU A 21 -14.93 0.86 -16.44
CA GLU A 21 -14.02 0.41 -17.50
C GLU A 21 -13.28 1.57 -18.20
N GLU A 22 -13.85 2.77 -18.22
CA GLU A 22 -13.28 3.95 -18.89
C GLU A 22 -12.44 4.84 -17.97
N MET A 23 -12.39 4.53 -16.67
CA MET A 23 -11.63 5.33 -15.70
C MET A 23 -10.15 4.94 -15.71
N ASP A 24 -9.29 5.96 -15.71
CA ASP A 24 -7.88 5.84 -15.41
C ASP A 24 -7.71 5.33 -13.97
N ILE A 25 -6.83 4.34 -13.81
CA ILE A 25 -6.50 3.74 -12.53
C ILE A 25 -5.13 4.26 -12.09
N VAL A 26 -5.05 4.74 -10.85
CA VAL A 26 -3.82 5.21 -10.20
C VAL A 26 -3.50 4.35 -8.99
N LEU A 27 -2.27 4.44 -8.48
CA LEU A 27 -1.91 3.82 -7.21
C LEU A 27 -2.80 4.34 -6.08
N ASN A 28 -3.35 3.42 -5.27
CA ASN A 28 -4.05 3.79 -4.05
C ASN A 28 -3.17 4.70 -3.18
N PRO A 29 -3.62 5.91 -2.78
CA PRO A 29 -2.78 6.86 -2.03
C PRO A 29 -2.27 6.28 -0.70
N TYR A 30 -3.06 5.41 -0.06
CA TYR A 30 -2.67 4.72 1.18
C TYR A 30 -1.57 3.66 0.98
N ASP A 31 -1.40 3.14 -0.24
CA ASP A 31 -0.38 2.15 -0.54
C ASP A 31 1.00 2.79 -0.71
N ARG A 32 1.09 4.12 -0.96
CA ARG A 32 2.38 4.82 -1.03
C ARG A 32 3.16 4.71 0.29
N LYS A 33 2.49 4.94 1.41
CA LYS A 33 3.05 4.77 2.76
C LYS A 33 3.39 3.32 3.08
N THR A 34 2.62 2.40 2.51
CA THR A 34 2.86 0.96 2.64
C THR A 34 4.15 0.53 1.96
N ILE A 35 4.42 1.05 0.75
CA ILE A 35 5.67 0.80 0.03
C ILE A 35 6.86 1.40 0.78
N GLU A 36 6.71 2.62 1.31
CA GLU A 36 7.74 3.28 2.13
C GLU A 36 8.10 2.44 3.37
N ALA A 37 7.08 1.94 4.08
CA ALA A 37 7.27 1.02 5.21
C ALA A 37 8.00 -0.25 4.78
N ALA A 38 7.47 -0.98 3.80
CA ALA A 38 8.05 -2.25 3.38
C ALA A 38 9.52 -2.10 2.91
N ASP A 39 9.84 -0.99 2.23
CA ASP A 39 11.22 -0.67 1.87
C ASP A 39 12.11 -0.34 3.08
N TYR A 40 11.61 0.39 4.08
CA TYR A 40 12.36 0.63 5.31
C TYR A 40 12.79 -0.68 5.98
N MET A 41 11.89 -1.68 6.05
CA MET A 41 12.25 -3.02 6.53
C MET A 41 13.39 -3.60 5.70
N ARG A 42 13.24 -3.64 4.37
CA ARG A 42 14.26 -4.21 3.48
C ARG A 42 15.60 -3.50 3.62
N ARG A 43 15.64 -2.17 3.74
CA ARG A 43 16.90 -1.43 3.95
C ARG A 43 17.57 -1.80 5.28
N ARG A 44 16.77 -2.01 6.33
CA ARG A 44 17.25 -2.36 7.68
C ARG A 44 17.79 -3.79 7.77
N VAL A 45 17.06 -4.79 7.27
CA VAL A 45 17.39 -6.21 7.49
C VAL A 45 17.82 -6.96 6.22
N GLY A 46 17.61 -6.36 5.06
CA GLY A 46 17.75 -7.00 3.75
C GLY A 46 16.49 -7.78 3.37
N GLY A 47 16.65 -8.86 2.63
CA GLY A 47 15.55 -9.68 2.15
C GLY A 47 15.00 -9.20 0.80
N LYS A 48 13.75 -9.59 0.53
CA LYS A 48 13.08 -9.37 -0.74
C LYS A 48 11.78 -8.58 -0.55
N LEU A 49 11.61 -7.52 -1.32
CA LEU A 49 10.36 -6.76 -1.39
C LEU A 49 9.54 -7.20 -2.60
N VAL A 50 8.42 -7.86 -2.36
CA VAL A 50 7.51 -8.36 -3.42
C VAL A 50 6.24 -7.52 -3.43
N ALA A 51 5.89 -6.95 -4.59
CA ALA A 51 4.58 -6.32 -4.78
C ALA A 51 3.57 -7.31 -5.35
N MET A 52 2.35 -7.26 -4.82
CA MET A 52 1.24 -8.04 -5.33
C MET A 52 -0.01 -7.16 -5.49
N SER A 53 -0.74 -7.36 -6.58
CA SER A 53 -2.04 -6.72 -6.79
C SER A 53 -3.01 -7.68 -7.45
N MET A 54 -4.30 -7.52 -7.17
CA MET A 54 -5.38 -8.22 -7.83
C MET A 54 -6.17 -7.23 -8.69
N GLY A 55 -6.35 -7.54 -9.96
CA GLY A 55 -7.08 -6.67 -10.88
C GLY A 55 -6.78 -6.91 -12.35
N PRO A 56 -7.38 -6.12 -13.25
CA PRO A 56 -7.13 -6.23 -14.68
C PRO A 56 -5.68 -5.81 -14.99
N HIS A 57 -4.83 -6.78 -15.34
CA HIS A 57 -3.40 -6.57 -15.52
C HIS A 57 -3.03 -5.44 -16.51
N PRO A 58 -3.75 -5.16 -17.62
CA PRO A 58 -3.37 -4.08 -18.53
C PRO A 58 -3.39 -2.71 -17.84
N LYS A 59 -4.25 -2.52 -16.83
CA LYS A 59 -4.34 -1.27 -16.05
C LYS A 59 -3.39 -1.22 -14.85
N ILE A 60 -2.98 -2.39 -14.33
CA ILE A 60 -2.09 -2.48 -13.16
C ILE A 60 -0.61 -2.46 -13.55
N ILE A 61 -0.26 -2.95 -14.74
CA ILE A 61 1.13 -2.99 -15.25
C ILE A 61 1.80 -1.60 -15.23
N PRO A 62 1.18 -0.50 -15.73
CA PRO A 62 1.79 0.82 -15.68
C PRO A 62 2.14 1.27 -14.25
N ILE A 63 1.21 1.05 -13.31
CA ILE A 63 1.39 1.38 -11.89
C ILE A 63 2.55 0.59 -11.29
N MET A 64 2.65 -0.71 -11.59
CA MET A 64 3.74 -1.56 -11.11
C MET A 64 5.10 -1.13 -11.66
N ARG A 65 5.17 -0.73 -12.93
CA ARG A 65 6.41 -0.23 -13.55
C ARG A 65 6.92 1.04 -12.88
N GLU A 66 6.04 2.00 -12.60
CA GLU A 66 6.43 3.22 -11.88
C GLU A 66 7.01 2.92 -10.49
N ILE A 67 6.50 1.88 -9.81
CA ILE A 67 7.03 1.45 -8.51
C ILE A 67 8.39 0.77 -8.65
N PHE A 68 8.65 0.02 -9.73
CA PHE A 68 10.00 -0.49 -10.01
C PHE A 68 11.01 0.66 -10.21
N ASP A 69 10.59 1.73 -10.89
CA ASP A 69 11.46 2.84 -11.34
C ASP A 69 11.58 4.00 -10.32
N ALA A 70 10.89 3.95 -9.18
CA ALA A 70 10.87 5.05 -8.21
C ALA A 70 12.21 5.22 -7.45
N GLU A 71 12.71 6.47 -7.44
CA GLU A 71 14.01 6.93 -6.91
C GLU A 71 14.38 6.53 -5.47
N VAL A 72 13.43 6.04 -4.65
CA VAL A 72 13.74 5.70 -3.24
C VAL A 72 14.15 4.23 -3.04
N SER A 73 13.89 3.31 -3.99
CA SER A 73 14.58 1.98 -4.10
C SER A 73 13.89 0.90 -4.95
N GLY A 74 12.62 1.06 -5.33
CA GLY A 74 11.86 0.08 -6.11
C GLY A 74 11.62 -1.29 -5.47
N ILE A 75 10.75 -2.09 -6.07
CA ILE A 75 10.42 -3.47 -5.65
C ILE A 75 11.38 -4.48 -6.31
N ASP A 76 11.56 -5.65 -5.70
CA ASP A 76 12.43 -6.71 -6.24
C ASP A 76 11.68 -7.65 -7.20
N GLU A 77 10.37 -7.72 -7.08
CA GLU A 77 9.51 -8.62 -7.84
C GLU A 77 8.06 -8.13 -7.79
N ALA A 78 7.30 -8.39 -8.86
CA ALA A 78 5.90 -7.99 -8.96
C ALA A 78 5.02 -9.13 -9.50
N TYR A 79 3.88 -9.30 -8.85
CA TYR A 79 2.85 -10.26 -9.23
C TYR A 79 1.49 -9.59 -9.40
N ILE A 80 0.79 -9.92 -10.48
CA ILE A 80 -0.59 -9.50 -10.72
C ILE A 80 -1.48 -10.74 -10.79
N LEU A 81 -2.45 -10.82 -9.89
CA LEU A 81 -3.51 -11.82 -9.93
C LEU A 81 -4.62 -11.28 -10.85
N SER A 82 -4.78 -11.89 -12.01
CA SER A 82 -5.64 -11.37 -13.08
C SER A 82 -6.40 -12.49 -13.77
N ASP A 83 -7.68 -12.62 -13.41
CA ASP A 83 -8.61 -13.58 -14.00
C ASP A 83 -10.03 -13.02 -13.94
N LYS A 84 -10.86 -13.29 -14.96
CA LYS A 84 -12.27 -12.86 -14.97
C LYS A 84 -13.05 -13.47 -13.80
N ARG A 85 -12.67 -14.67 -13.35
CA ARG A 85 -13.26 -15.34 -12.18
C ARG A 85 -13.04 -14.58 -10.87
N MET A 86 -12.04 -13.71 -10.80
CA MET A 86 -11.75 -12.86 -9.63
C MET A 86 -12.54 -11.54 -9.64
N ALA A 87 -13.29 -11.26 -10.69
CA ALA A 87 -14.03 -10.00 -10.82
C ALA A 87 -15.21 -9.94 -9.84
N GLY A 88 -15.54 -8.72 -9.39
CA GLY A 88 -16.65 -8.48 -8.47
C GLY A 88 -16.41 -8.98 -7.04
N ALA A 89 -15.17 -9.33 -6.69
CA ALA A 89 -14.80 -9.76 -5.35
C ALA A 89 -15.08 -8.66 -4.30
N ASP A 90 -15.69 -9.07 -3.19
CA ASP A 90 -15.70 -8.31 -1.95
C ASP A 90 -14.36 -8.44 -1.20
N THR A 91 -14.30 -7.95 0.04
CA THR A 91 -13.05 -7.94 0.80
C THR A 91 -12.58 -9.35 1.16
N TRP A 92 -13.49 -10.28 1.48
CA TRP A 92 -13.10 -11.64 1.87
C TRP A 92 -12.60 -12.43 0.67
N ALA A 93 -13.35 -12.41 -0.45
CA ALA A 93 -12.93 -13.06 -1.69
C ALA A 93 -11.58 -12.49 -2.20
N THR A 94 -11.38 -11.17 -2.07
CA THR A 94 -10.10 -10.53 -2.37
C THR A 94 -8.98 -11.05 -1.48
N SER A 95 -9.20 -11.10 -0.16
CA SER A 95 -8.20 -11.55 0.81
C SER A 95 -7.80 -13.01 0.63
N TYR A 96 -8.77 -13.90 0.36
CA TYR A 96 -8.50 -15.30 0.00
C TYR A 96 -7.68 -15.42 -1.29
N THR A 97 -8.03 -14.64 -2.32
CA THR A 97 -7.29 -14.65 -3.58
C THR A 97 -5.83 -14.21 -3.38
N LEU A 98 -5.62 -13.14 -2.59
CA LEU A 98 -4.28 -12.65 -2.25
C LEU A 98 -3.50 -13.65 -1.41
N SER A 99 -4.12 -14.35 -0.45
CA SER A 99 -3.43 -15.35 0.37
C SER A 99 -2.88 -16.49 -0.50
N LYS A 100 -3.67 -16.99 -1.47
CA LYS A 100 -3.22 -17.99 -2.45
C LYS A 100 -2.03 -17.50 -3.27
N GLY A 101 -2.07 -16.25 -3.73
CA GLY A 101 -0.93 -15.62 -4.43
C GLY A 101 0.32 -15.57 -3.56
N ILE A 102 0.19 -15.14 -2.30
CA ILE A 102 1.30 -15.05 -1.34
C ILE A 102 1.92 -16.43 -1.11
N LEU A 103 1.10 -17.46 -0.85
CA LEU A 103 1.58 -18.83 -0.66
C LEU A 103 2.34 -19.35 -1.87
N LYS A 104 1.88 -19.03 -3.09
CA LYS A 104 2.59 -19.38 -4.32
C LYS A 104 3.96 -18.72 -4.39
N VAL A 105 4.08 -17.43 -4.06
CA VAL A 105 5.38 -16.75 -3.97
C VAL A 105 6.29 -17.49 -2.99
N LEU A 106 5.82 -17.75 -1.77
CA LEU A 106 6.61 -18.45 -0.76
C LEU A 106 7.07 -19.83 -1.24
N SER A 107 6.21 -20.59 -1.92
CA SER A 107 6.55 -21.91 -2.48
C SER A 107 7.65 -21.84 -3.53
N ILE A 108 7.57 -20.91 -4.49
CA ILE A 108 8.57 -20.74 -5.56
C ILE A 108 9.96 -20.44 -4.98
N HIS A 109 10.01 -19.57 -3.97
CA HIS A 109 11.26 -19.17 -3.33
C HIS A 109 11.85 -20.30 -2.48
N ARG A 110 11.00 -21.02 -1.74
CA ARG A 110 11.42 -22.19 -0.97
C ARG A 110 11.95 -23.30 -1.88
N GLU A 111 11.20 -23.66 -2.92
CA GLU A 111 11.55 -24.72 -3.88
C GLU A 111 12.86 -24.41 -4.61
N ALA A 112 13.15 -23.15 -4.92
CA ALA A 112 14.42 -22.75 -5.51
C ALA A 112 15.63 -23.08 -4.62
N ILE A 113 15.52 -22.78 -3.32
CA ILE A 113 16.57 -23.08 -2.34
C ILE A 113 16.69 -24.59 -2.10
N GLU A 114 15.56 -25.29 -1.99
CA GLU A 114 15.54 -26.76 -1.84
C GLU A 114 16.14 -27.47 -3.06
N THR A 115 15.89 -26.98 -4.27
CA THR A 115 16.50 -27.52 -5.50
C THR A 115 18.02 -27.43 -5.45
N LEU A 116 18.56 -26.28 -5.00
CA LEU A 116 19.99 -26.10 -4.83
C LEU A 116 20.57 -27.00 -3.73
N ALA A 117 19.85 -27.17 -2.61
CA ALA A 117 20.25 -28.07 -1.54
C ALA A 117 20.31 -29.53 -2.01
N ASN A 118 19.29 -29.97 -2.74
CA ASN A 118 19.21 -31.34 -3.27
C ASN A 118 20.33 -31.63 -4.29
N ALA A 119 20.72 -30.65 -5.12
CA ALA A 119 21.86 -30.78 -6.04
C ALA A 119 23.19 -30.98 -5.28
N ILE A 120 23.38 -30.29 -4.16
CA ILE A 120 24.58 -30.46 -3.32
C ILE A 120 24.58 -31.82 -2.62
N GLU A 121 23.44 -32.22 -2.06
CA GLU A 121 23.24 -33.48 -1.32
C GLU A 121 23.43 -34.71 -2.21
N SER A 122 22.96 -34.65 -3.46
CA SER A 122 23.08 -35.74 -4.44
C SER A 122 24.48 -35.94 -4.99
N GLY A 123 25.44 -35.09 -4.60
CA GLY A 123 26.84 -35.23 -5.01
C GLY A 123 27.18 -34.55 -6.33
N GLU A 124 26.33 -33.65 -6.86
CA GLU A 124 26.62 -32.98 -8.14
C GLU A 124 27.96 -32.23 -8.10
N ALA A 125 28.62 -32.16 -9.27
CA ALA A 125 29.87 -31.42 -9.44
C ALA A 125 29.69 -29.94 -9.08
N ILE A 126 30.69 -29.34 -8.42
CA ILE A 126 30.61 -27.96 -7.90
C ILE A 126 30.30 -26.96 -9.02
N ASP A 127 30.86 -27.14 -10.23
CA ASP A 127 30.57 -26.26 -11.38
C ASP A 127 29.10 -26.29 -11.80
N LYS A 128 28.42 -27.44 -11.68
CA LYS A 128 26.97 -27.55 -11.98
C LYS A 128 26.13 -26.87 -10.90
N VAL A 129 26.52 -27.04 -9.63
CA VAL A 129 25.89 -26.35 -8.49
C VAL A 129 26.03 -24.84 -8.64
N GLU A 130 27.21 -24.34 -9.03
CA GLU A 130 27.46 -22.92 -9.26
C GLU A 130 26.64 -22.38 -10.45
N ALA A 131 26.52 -23.14 -11.54
CA ALA A 131 25.67 -22.78 -12.68
C ALA A 131 24.17 -22.70 -12.28
N LEU A 132 23.68 -23.65 -11.49
CA LEU A 132 22.32 -23.63 -10.96
C LEU A 132 22.10 -22.41 -10.04
N ALA A 133 23.02 -22.16 -9.11
CA ALA A 133 22.95 -21.00 -8.23
C ALA A 133 22.97 -19.68 -9.03
N THR A 134 23.74 -19.61 -10.11
CA THR A 134 23.77 -18.45 -11.01
C THR A 134 22.43 -18.19 -11.67
N ASP A 135 21.75 -19.23 -12.18
CA ASP A 135 20.40 -19.10 -12.77
C ASP A 135 19.39 -18.59 -11.73
N LEU A 136 19.32 -19.27 -10.58
CA LEU A 136 18.39 -18.92 -9.50
C LEU A 136 18.63 -17.48 -9.01
N TYR A 137 19.88 -17.07 -8.89
CA TYR A 137 20.25 -15.73 -8.48
C TYR A 137 19.82 -14.67 -9.49
N ARG A 138 20.02 -14.92 -10.80
CA ARG A 138 19.59 -14.00 -11.87
C ARG A 138 18.08 -13.89 -11.99
N ARG A 139 17.34 -14.91 -11.53
CA ARG A 139 15.87 -14.90 -11.43
C ARG A 139 15.35 -14.24 -10.14
N ASN A 140 16.23 -13.65 -9.32
CA ASN A 140 15.92 -13.12 -7.98
C ASN A 140 15.38 -14.19 -7.00
N LEU A 141 15.73 -15.47 -7.13
CA LEU A 141 15.19 -16.54 -6.27
C LEU A 141 16.07 -16.88 -5.06
N ILE A 142 17.32 -16.42 -5.04
CA ILE A 142 18.23 -16.60 -3.91
C ILE A 142 18.95 -15.28 -3.55
N PRO A 143 19.24 -15.04 -2.26
CA PRO A 143 19.92 -13.84 -1.79
C PRO A 143 21.43 -13.90 -2.00
N ASN A 144 22.09 -12.75 -1.88
CA ASN A 144 23.54 -12.63 -2.04
C ASN A 144 24.34 -13.57 -1.09
N LYS A 145 23.81 -13.89 0.09
CA LYS A 145 24.46 -14.81 1.04
C LYS A 145 24.54 -16.25 0.54
N ILE A 146 23.61 -16.69 -0.31
CA ILE A 146 23.68 -18.01 -0.93
C ILE A 146 24.68 -17.94 -2.07
N TYR A 147 24.45 -17.04 -3.02
CA TYR A 147 25.30 -16.84 -4.18
C TYR A 147 25.27 -15.38 -4.63
N SER A 148 26.38 -14.89 -5.18
CA SER A 148 26.49 -13.54 -5.75
C SER A 148 27.60 -13.52 -6.78
N ASP A 149 27.34 -12.90 -7.93
CA ASP A 149 28.31 -12.58 -8.97
C ASP A 149 29.07 -11.26 -8.73
N LYS A 150 28.65 -10.47 -7.73
CA LYS A 150 29.26 -9.18 -7.41
C LYS A 150 30.68 -9.37 -6.83
N PRO A 151 31.71 -8.73 -7.40
CA PRO A 151 33.09 -8.88 -6.93
C PRO A 151 33.33 -8.50 -5.46
N SER A 152 32.48 -7.61 -4.91
CA SER A 152 32.52 -7.15 -3.52
C SER A 152 31.90 -8.11 -2.52
N ILE A 153 31.17 -9.14 -2.97
CA ILE A 153 30.50 -10.12 -2.11
C ILE A 153 31.08 -11.49 -2.43
N ARG A 154 32.10 -11.88 -1.67
CA ARG A 154 32.81 -13.17 -1.86
C ARG A 154 32.43 -14.22 -0.84
N ASP A 155 32.03 -13.81 0.36
CA ASP A 155 31.70 -14.69 1.49
C ASP A 155 30.28 -15.30 1.35
N THR A 156 30.01 -15.94 0.20
CA THR A 156 28.74 -16.62 -0.09
C THR A 156 28.84 -18.10 0.23
N LEU A 157 27.70 -18.73 0.52
CA LEU A 157 27.64 -20.17 0.81
C LEU A 157 28.27 -21.02 -0.30
N ILE A 158 27.96 -20.71 -1.55
CA ILE A 158 28.49 -21.46 -2.71
C ILE A 158 30.00 -21.25 -2.89
N ASN A 159 30.52 -20.02 -2.66
CA ASN A 159 31.97 -19.79 -2.73
C ASN A 159 32.71 -20.50 -1.60
N MET A 160 32.16 -20.48 -0.37
CA MET A 160 32.74 -21.20 0.76
C MET A 160 32.77 -22.71 0.51
N LEU A 161 31.72 -23.26 -0.11
CA LEU A 161 31.68 -24.67 -0.50
C LEU A 161 32.76 -24.98 -1.56
N ARG A 162 32.89 -24.13 -2.59
CA ARG A 162 33.91 -24.29 -3.65
C ARG A 162 35.34 -24.23 -3.10
N GLU A 163 35.59 -23.34 -2.15
CA GLU A 163 36.88 -23.17 -1.50
C GLU A 163 37.17 -24.25 -0.44
N GLY A 164 36.24 -25.16 -0.17
CA GLY A 164 36.38 -26.21 0.84
C GLY A 164 36.34 -25.69 2.28
N LYS A 165 35.82 -24.47 2.51
CA LYS A 165 35.68 -23.88 3.85
C LYS A 165 34.52 -24.47 4.65
N ILE A 166 33.53 -25.04 3.96
CA ILE A 166 32.39 -25.75 4.55
C ILE A 166 32.20 -27.08 3.85
N SER A 167 31.68 -28.08 4.56
CA SER A 167 31.34 -29.37 3.96
C SER A 167 30.03 -29.27 3.15
N ARG A 168 29.77 -30.28 2.31
CA ARG A 168 28.47 -30.41 1.63
C ARG A 168 27.33 -30.53 2.63
N SER A 169 27.54 -31.24 3.74
CA SER A 169 26.55 -31.41 4.80
C SER A 169 26.17 -30.06 5.41
N ASP A 170 27.17 -29.25 5.77
CA ASP A 170 26.95 -27.92 6.36
C ASP A 170 26.23 -27.00 5.37
N ALA A 171 26.60 -27.05 4.09
CA ALA A 171 25.96 -26.26 3.04
C ALA A 171 24.47 -26.64 2.88
N VAL A 172 24.14 -27.93 2.88
CA VAL A 172 22.76 -28.43 2.79
C VAL A 172 21.95 -28.00 4.01
N GLU A 173 22.52 -28.12 5.22
CA GLU A 173 21.86 -27.68 6.45
C GLU A 173 21.51 -26.19 6.39
N LEU A 174 22.48 -25.34 6.07
CA LEU A 174 22.29 -23.89 5.95
C LEU A 174 21.24 -23.51 4.88
N LEU A 175 21.22 -24.21 3.74
CA LEU A 175 20.21 -23.99 2.70
C LEU A 175 18.81 -24.41 3.17
N ARG A 176 18.69 -25.54 3.86
CA ARG A 176 17.39 -26.01 4.39
C ARG A 176 16.86 -25.09 5.49
N GLU A 177 17.74 -24.55 6.33
CA GLU A 177 17.37 -23.51 7.29
C GLU A 177 16.85 -22.25 6.58
N GLU A 178 17.52 -21.81 5.52
CA GLU A 178 17.08 -20.65 4.76
C GLU A 178 15.75 -20.90 4.03
N ALA A 179 15.57 -22.08 3.45
CA ALA A 179 14.31 -22.48 2.81
C ALA A 179 13.14 -22.45 3.81
N LYS A 180 13.37 -22.91 5.05
CA LYS A 180 12.40 -22.80 6.14
C LYS A 180 12.10 -21.34 6.49
N ARG A 181 13.13 -20.50 6.63
CA ARG A 181 12.99 -19.07 6.94
C ARG A 181 12.14 -18.33 5.91
N VAL A 182 12.23 -18.65 4.62
CA VAL A 182 11.37 -18.05 3.58
C VAL A 182 9.89 -18.20 3.94
N THR A 183 9.49 -19.36 4.46
CA THR A 183 8.09 -19.64 4.78
C THR A 183 7.64 -19.19 6.18
N THR A 184 8.56 -18.82 7.06
CA THR A 184 8.24 -18.42 8.45
C THR A 184 8.55 -16.96 8.75
N ASN A 185 9.47 -16.33 8.02
CA ASN A 185 9.99 -15.00 8.32
C ASN A 185 9.58 -13.99 7.24
N PHE A 186 8.27 -13.76 7.11
CA PHE A 186 7.73 -12.76 6.19
C PHE A 186 6.76 -11.80 6.89
N VAL A 187 6.63 -10.60 6.34
CA VAL A 187 5.70 -9.56 6.80
C VAL A 187 4.92 -9.07 5.60
N ILE A 188 3.61 -8.97 5.74
CA ILE A 188 2.74 -8.42 4.71
C ILE A 188 2.37 -6.99 5.09
N PHE A 189 2.65 -6.07 4.19
CA PHE A 189 2.30 -4.66 4.34
C PHE A 189 1.10 -4.32 3.45
N CYS A 190 0.07 -3.71 4.04
CA CYS A 190 -1.13 -3.26 3.35
C CYS A 190 -1.42 -1.79 3.66
N GLY A 191 -2.06 -1.06 2.75
CA GLY A 191 -2.61 0.26 3.06
C GLY A 191 -3.76 0.15 4.07
N MET A 192 -3.95 1.16 4.92
CA MET A 192 -5.03 1.17 5.92
C MET A 192 -6.43 0.99 5.31
N LYS A 193 -6.65 1.48 4.09
CA LYS A 193 -7.87 1.27 3.30
C LYS A 193 -7.59 1.54 1.81
N ALA A 194 -8.57 1.28 0.96
CA ALA A 194 -8.57 1.74 -0.43
C ALA A 194 -9.49 2.95 -0.57
N ALA A 195 -9.10 3.94 -1.40
CA ALA A 195 -9.86 5.18 -1.57
C ALA A 195 -11.23 5.01 -2.26
N ASP A 196 -11.46 3.88 -2.93
CA ASP A 196 -12.70 3.59 -3.66
C ASP A 196 -13.73 2.86 -2.80
N GLY A 197 -13.32 1.81 -2.08
CA GLY A 197 -14.21 0.99 -1.25
C GLY A 197 -14.21 1.36 0.23
N GLU A 198 -13.15 2.01 0.70
CA GLU A 198 -12.97 2.55 2.06
C GLU A 198 -13.16 1.58 3.25
N THR A 199 -13.34 0.27 3.00
CA THR A 199 -13.67 -0.71 4.04
C THR A 199 -12.54 -0.95 5.06
N GLY A 200 -11.28 -0.92 4.63
CA GLY A 200 -10.12 -1.23 5.49
C GLY A 200 -9.97 -2.70 5.90
N ASN A 201 -10.79 -3.62 5.35
CA ASN A 201 -10.87 -5.00 5.84
C ASN A 201 -9.85 -5.96 5.21
N VAL A 202 -9.33 -5.66 4.02
CA VAL A 202 -8.52 -6.62 3.24
C VAL A 202 -7.26 -7.07 3.99
N GLY A 203 -6.53 -6.14 4.62
CA GLY A 203 -5.31 -6.48 5.38
C GLY A 203 -5.56 -7.49 6.50
N PRO A 204 -6.43 -7.19 7.48
CA PRO A 204 -6.81 -8.15 8.53
C PRO A 204 -7.36 -9.47 7.98
N GLN A 205 -8.18 -9.43 6.94
CA GLN A 205 -8.73 -10.64 6.33
C GLN A 205 -7.68 -11.47 5.57
N VAL A 206 -6.61 -10.86 5.05
CA VAL A 206 -5.47 -11.62 4.49
C VAL A 206 -4.74 -12.39 5.60
N ALA A 207 -4.58 -11.81 6.78
CA ALA A 207 -4.00 -12.51 7.93
C ALA A 207 -4.85 -13.74 8.30
N GLU A 208 -6.17 -13.58 8.35
CA GLU A 208 -7.11 -14.67 8.63
C GLU A 208 -7.06 -15.75 7.53
N ALA A 209 -7.12 -15.36 6.26
CA ALA A 209 -7.07 -16.30 5.13
C ALA A 209 -5.76 -17.11 5.11
N LEU A 210 -4.63 -16.47 5.39
CA LEU A 210 -3.35 -17.18 5.54
C LEU A 210 -3.32 -18.06 6.78
N SER A 211 -3.98 -17.66 7.87
CA SER A 211 -4.06 -18.47 9.08
C SER A 211 -4.77 -19.79 8.83
N GLN A 212 -5.85 -19.75 8.06
CA GLN A 212 -6.61 -20.94 7.64
C GLN A 212 -5.79 -21.85 6.72
N GLU A 213 -5.11 -21.26 5.73
CA GLU A 213 -4.32 -22.04 4.76
C GLU A 213 -3.06 -22.67 5.37
N LEU A 214 -2.44 -22.01 6.35
CA LEU A 214 -1.22 -22.50 7.00
C LEU A 214 -1.50 -23.29 8.28
N GLY A 215 -2.74 -23.28 8.79
CA GLY A 215 -3.08 -23.89 10.07
C GLY A 215 -2.35 -23.25 11.26
N LEU A 216 -1.96 -21.98 11.15
CA LEU A 216 -1.21 -21.21 12.14
C LEU A 216 -1.80 -19.82 12.25
N THR A 217 -2.08 -19.33 13.47
CA THR A 217 -2.55 -17.96 13.67
C THR A 217 -1.49 -16.94 13.24
N ILE A 218 -1.79 -16.14 12.22
CA ILE A 218 -0.95 -15.02 11.80
C ILE A 218 -1.40 -13.75 12.55
N PRO A 219 -0.57 -13.20 13.45
CA PRO A 219 -0.87 -11.94 14.11
C PRO A 219 -0.93 -10.79 13.10
N HIS A 220 -1.84 -9.84 13.35
CA HIS A 220 -1.93 -8.63 12.55
C HIS A 220 -2.13 -7.38 13.42
N ALA A 221 -1.64 -6.25 12.92
CA ALA A 221 -1.84 -4.95 13.53
C ALA A 221 -2.34 -3.94 12.50
N SER A 222 -3.47 -3.30 12.80
CA SER A 222 -4.03 -2.24 11.98
C SER A 222 -3.61 -0.86 12.47
N PHE A 223 -3.63 0.12 11.55
CA PHE A 223 -3.34 1.55 11.82
C PHE A 223 -1.93 1.78 12.40
N VAL A 224 -0.95 1.07 11.85
CA VAL A 224 0.45 1.15 12.24
C VAL A 224 1.04 2.49 11.80
N VAL A 225 1.62 3.22 12.76
CA VAL A 225 2.33 4.49 12.52
C VAL A 225 3.84 4.37 12.67
N ASP A 226 4.32 3.30 13.33
CA ASP A 226 5.74 2.98 13.46
C ASP A 226 5.93 1.49 13.77
N TYR A 227 7.08 0.93 13.41
CA TYR A 227 7.45 -0.43 13.79
C TYR A 227 8.96 -0.66 13.79
N GLU A 228 9.39 -1.64 14.56
CA GLU A 228 10.78 -2.07 14.68
C GLU A 228 10.89 -3.59 14.67
N TYR A 229 11.81 -4.14 13.87
CA TYR A 229 12.16 -5.55 13.91
C TYR A 229 13.18 -5.83 15.01
N VAL A 230 12.85 -6.78 15.89
CA VAL A 230 13.67 -7.22 17.02
C VAL A 230 14.25 -8.60 16.69
N SER A 231 15.51 -8.64 16.29
CA SER A 231 16.18 -9.85 15.78
C SER A 231 16.28 -10.98 16.79
N GLU A 232 16.48 -10.65 18.07
CA GLU A 232 16.70 -11.58 19.18
C GLU A 232 15.45 -12.43 19.45
N ARG A 233 14.28 -11.86 19.19
CA ARG A 233 12.97 -12.48 19.41
C ARG A 233 12.25 -12.87 18.13
N ASN A 234 12.81 -12.50 16.97
CA ASN A 234 12.21 -12.69 15.66
C ASN A 234 10.76 -12.13 15.59
N SER A 235 10.58 -10.91 16.12
CA SER A 235 9.28 -10.27 16.29
C SER A 235 9.31 -8.80 15.82
N LEU A 236 8.12 -8.20 15.72
CA LEU A 236 7.92 -6.78 15.43
C LEU A 236 7.35 -6.07 16.65
N LEU A 237 8.04 -5.03 17.12
CA LEU A 237 7.44 -4.04 17.99
C LEU A 237 6.71 -3.01 17.14
N VAL A 238 5.39 -2.95 17.28
CA VAL A 238 4.50 -2.17 16.42
C VAL A 238 3.79 -1.11 17.25
N LYS A 239 3.90 0.14 16.82
CA LYS A 239 3.14 1.25 17.38
C LYS A 239 1.95 1.56 16.46
N ARG A 240 0.73 1.40 16.98
CA ARG A 240 -0.50 1.73 16.27
C ARG A 240 -1.26 2.88 16.91
N ARG A 241 -1.96 3.64 16.06
CA ARG A 241 -2.83 4.74 16.47
C ARG A 241 -4.28 4.30 16.35
N LEU A 242 -4.95 4.15 17.47
CA LEU A 242 -6.40 4.08 17.56
C LEU A 242 -6.94 5.48 17.87
N ILE A 243 -8.26 5.67 17.77
CA ILE A 243 -8.95 6.98 17.84
C ILE A 243 -8.34 7.89 18.92
N ASN A 244 -8.30 7.41 20.17
CA ASN A 244 -7.81 8.20 21.32
C ASN A 244 -6.61 7.55 22.04
N VAL A 245 -6.03 6.48 21.49
CA VAL A 245 -5.01 5.69 22.19
C VAL A 245 -3.87 5.30 21.26
N MET A 246 -2.64 5.52 21.72
CA MET A 246 -1.45 4.91 21.13
C MET A 246 -1.18 3.58 21.83
N GLN A 247 -1.07 2.50 21.06
CA GLN A 247 -0.74 1.18 21.59
C GLN A 247 0.58 0.69 21.00
N ILE A 248 1.39 0.05 21.83
CA ILE A 248 2.58 -0.69 21.41
C ILE A 248 2.27 -2.17 21.60
N LEU A 249 2.47 -2.94 20.54
CA LEU A 249 2.23 -4.38 20.48
C LEU A 249 3.51 -5.08 20.04
N GLU A 250 3.66 -6.33 20.44
CA GLU A 250 4.67 -7.21 19.88
C GLU A 250 3.98 -8.29 19.06
N LEU A 251 4.44 -8.49 17.82
CA LEU A 251 3.89 -9.47 16.89
C LEU A 251 5.00 -10.44 16.46
N ASP A 252 4.74 -11.73 16.57
CA ASP A 252 5.61 -12.76 16.00
C ASP A 252 5.59 -12.75 14.47
N LEU A 253 6.61 -13.33 13.84
CA LEU A 253 6.61 -13.59 12.40
C LEU A 253 6.06 -15.00 12.10
N PRO A 254 5.28 -15.19 11.02
CA PRO A 254 4.87 -14.16 10.05
C PRO A 254 3.77 -13.24 10.59
N SER A 255 3.66 -12.02 10.05
CA SER A 255 2.63 -11.06 10.47
C SER A 255 2.09 -10.18 9.34
N VAL A 256 0.96 -9.53 9.58
CA VAL A 256 0.34 -8.56 8.66
C VAL A 256 0.18 -7.19 9.31
N LEU A 257 0.67 -6.14 8.65
CA LEU A 257 0.55 -4.76 9.09
C LEU A 257 -0.32 -3.95 8.12
N THR A 258 -1.27 -3.18 8.63
CA THR A 258 -1.90 -2.10 7.86
C THR A 258 -1.31 -0.75 8.23
N ILE A 259 -0.75 -0.06 7.24
CA ILE A 259 0.03 1.15 7.43
C ILE A 259 -0.88 2.37 7.37
N HIS A 260 -0.84 3.17 8.44
CA HIS A 260 -1.57 4.43 8.55
C HIS A 260 -0.91 5.52 7.69
N VAL A 261 -1.69 6.54 7.29
CA VAL A 261 -1.18 7.68 6.49
C VAL A 261 -0.07 8.46 7.19
N ASP A 262 -0.11 8.48 8.52
CA ASP A 262 0.87 9.19 9.35
C ASP A 262 2.19 8.42 9.53
N TYR A 263 2.33 7.23 8.93
CA TYR A 263 3.59 6.51 8.95
C TYR A 263 4.69 7.35 8.30
N SER A 264 5.84 7.40 8.96
CA SER A 264 7.07 7.99 8.44
C SER A 264 8.22 7.03 8.73
N ALA A 265 8.96 6.66 7.69
CA ALA A 265 10.13 5.81 7.90
C ALA A 265 11.18 6.56 8.74
N PRO A 266 11.69 5.95 9.83
CA PRO A 266 12.81 6.53 10.55
C PRO A 266 14.10 6.40 9.73
N PRO A 267 15.18 7.12 10.10
CA PRO A 267 16.47 6.97 9.47
C PRO A 267 16.96 5.52 9.54
N VAL A 268 17.54 5.00 8.45
CA VAL A 268 18.12 3.66 8.44
C VAL A 268 19.49 3.71 9.13
N PRO A 269 19.70 2.94 10.22
CA PRO A 269 21.00 2.89 10.89
C PRO A 269 22.11 2.39 9.97
N LEU A 270 23.35 2.82 10.22
CA LEU A 270 24.52 2.29 9.51
C LEU A 270 24.88 0.86 9.96
N THR A 271 24.47 0.49 11.18
CA THR A 271 24.62 -0.86 11.73
C THR A 271 23.77 -1.85 10.94
N GLY A 272 24.28 -3.06 10.73
CA GLY A 272 23.55 -4.10 9.98
C GLY A 272 23.57 -3.94 8.45
N ARG A 273 24.17 -2.89 7.89
CA ARG A 273 24.23 -2.68 6.43
C ARG A 273 24.85 -3.85 5.67
N ARG A 274 25.88 -4.49 6.25
CA ARG A 274 26.48 -5.71 5.67
C ARG A 274 25.49 -6.89 5.68
N ALA A 275 24.80 -7.12 6.78
CA ALA A 275 23.79 -8.18 6.86
C ALA A 275 22.63 -7.93 5.87
N SER A 276 22.15 -6.68 5.79
CA SER A 276 21.14 -6.25 4.81
C SER A 276 21.60 -6.49 3.37
N LEU A 277 22.84 -6.14 3.05
CA LEU A 277 23.44 -6.43 1.74
C LEU A 277 23.49 -7.93 1.45
N MET A 278 23.93 -8.75 2.40
CA MET A 278 24.03 -10.21 2.25
C MET A 278 22.65 -10.86 2.08
N ASN A 279 21.61 -10.35 2.75
CA ASN A 279 20.25 -10.86 2.61
C ASN A 279 19.52 -10.33 1.35
N SER A 280 20.13 -9.43 0.57
CA SER A 280 19.43 -8.75 -0.54
C SER A 280 19.26 -9.63 -1.78
N TYR A 281 18.12 -9.45 -2.45
CA TYR A 281 17.79 -10.07 -3.74
C TYR A 281 17.90 -9.10 -4.93
N ARG A 282 18.23 -7.81 -4.70
CA ARG A 282 18.05 -6.71 -5.69
C ARG A 282 18.67 -6.92 -7.06
N GLY A 283 17.89 -6.53 -8.08
CA GLY A 283 18.38 -5.91 -9.31
C GLY A 283 18.76 -6.85 -10.45
N LYS A 284 18.16 -8.05 -10.56
CA LYS A 284 18.48 -8.98 -11.65
C LYS A 284 17.33 -9.19 -12.65
N ASN A 285 16.11 -9.37 -12.15
CA ASN A 285 14.91 -9.51 -12.98
C ASN A 285 13.82 -8.52 -12.57
N THR A 286 13.26 -7.76 -13.52
CA THR A 286 12.19 -6.75 -13.27
C THR A 286 10.89 -7.10 -13.98
N ASN A 287 10.76 -8.33 -14.49
CA ASN A 287 9.56 -8.77 -15.17
C ASN A 287 8.37 -8.86 -14.21
N ILE A 288 7.23 -8.34 -14.66
CA ILE A 288 5.96 -8.48 -13.96
C ILE A 288 5.36 -9.83 -14.32
N THR A 289 5.09 -10.66 -13.31
CA THR A 289 4.44 -11.96 -13.51
C THR A 289 2.93 -11.84 -13.34
N ILE A 290 2.18 -12.46 -14.25
CA ILE A 290 0.71 -12.47 -14.19
C ILE A 290 0.26 -13.90 -13.89
N TRP A 291 -0.64 -14.07 -12.93
CA TRP A 291 -1.22 -15.35 -12.56
C TRP A 291 -2.74 -15.32 -12.66
N SER A 292 -3.28 -16.36 -13.28
CA SER A 292 -4.71 -16.71 -13.29
C SER A 292 -5.16 -17.36 -11.98
N ALA A 293 -6.45 -17.70 -11.86
CA ALA A 293 -6.93 -18.44 -10.70
C ALA A 293 -6.35 -19.87 -10.63
N ASP A 294 -6.12 -20.49 -11.78
CA ASP A 294 -5.55 -21.85 -11.87
C ASP A 294 -4.07 -21.85 -11.46
N ASP A 295 -3.34 -20.80 -11.86
CA ASP A 295 -1.94 -20.62 -11.49
C ASP A 295 -1.73 -20.63 -9.97
N ILE A 296 -2.61 -19.95 -9.21
CA ILE A 296 -2.54 -19.90 -7.75
C ILE A 296 -3.34 -21.02 -7.07
N LYS A 297 -3.91 -21.95 -7.85
CA LYS A 297 -4.76 -23.05 -7.37
C LYS A 297 -5.89 -22.54 -6.46
N ALA A 298 -6.50 -21.40 -6.82
CA ALA A 298 -7.62 -20.86 -6.08
C ALA A 298 -8.90 -21.64 -6.38
N ASP A 299 -9.67 -21.94 -5.34
CA ASP A 299 -10.99 -22.56 -5.52
C ASP A 299 -11.97 -21.52 -6.08
N PRO A 300 -12.60 -21.76 -7.25
CA PRO A 300 -13.54 -20.84 -7.88
C PRO A 300 -14.70 -20.40 -6.98
N ARG A 301 -15.04 -21.18 -5.95
CA ARG A 301 -16.12 -20.88 -5.00
C ARG A 301 -15.75 -19.81 -3.97
N TYR A 302 -14.48 -19.46 -3.85
CA TYR A 302 -13.97 -18.51 -2.84
C TYR A 302 -13.34 -17.25 -3.47
N ILE A 303 -13.45 -17.08 -4.79
CA ILE A 303 -12.93 -15.92 -5.52
C ILE A 303 -14.04 -15.16 -6.25
N GLY A 304 -13.77 -13.90 -6.54
CA GLY A 304 -14.70 -13.04 -7.27
C GLY A 304 -16.07 -12.94 -6.60
N LEU A 305 -17.09 -12.65 -7.41
CA LEU A 305 -18.46 -12.55 -6.94
C LEU A 305 -18.97 -13.85 -6.31
N ALA A 306 -18.55 -15.01 -6.82
CA ALA A 306 -19.00 -16.32 -6.32
C ALA A 306 -18.56 -16.58 -4.87
N GLY A 307 -17.35 -16.15 -4.52
CA GLY A 307 -16.83 -16.24 -3.16
C GLY A 307 -17.14 -15.07 -2.25
N SER A 308 -17.91 -14.09 -2.74
CA SER A 308 -18.21 -12.88 -1.98
C SER A 308 -19.43 -13.08 -1.10
N PRO A 309 -19.30 -13.10 0.25
CA PRO A 309 -20.46 -13.10 1.13
C PRO A 309 -21.30 -11.81 1.03
N THR A 310 -20.73 -10.72 0.50
CA THR A 310 -21.44 -9.46 0.30
C THR A 310 -21.56 -9.08 -1.17
N VAL A 311 -22.69 -8.45 -1.54
CA VAL A 311 -22.94 -7.95 -2.89
C VAL A 311 -23.40 -6.50 -2.78
N VAL A 312 -22.78 -5.62 -3.56
CA VAL A 312 -23.16 -4.19 -3.59
C VAL A 312 -24.50 -4.06 -4.33
N GLY A 313 -25.51 -3.52 -3.64
CA GLY A 313 -26.80 -3.20 -4.24
C GLY A 313 -26.71 -2.07 -5.28
N PRO A 314 -27.81 -1.77 -5.99
CA PRO A 314 -27.83 -0.66 -6.94
C PRO A 314 -27.48 0.66 -6.25
N GLY A 315 -26.58 1.42 -6.86
CA GLY A 315 -26.24 2.77 -6.37
C GLY A 315 -27.45 3.67 -6.49
N ILE A 316 -27.89 4.24 -5.37
CA ILE A 316 -28.96 5.23 -5.36
C ILE A 316 -28.29 6.61 -5.44
N ASP A 317 -28.65 7.40 -6.45
CA ASP A 317 -28.30 8.81 -6.48
C ASP A 317 -29.10 9.51 -5.38
N ILE A 318 -28.48 9.64 -4.21
CA ILE A 318 -28.89 10.60 -3.19
C ILE A 318 -28.59 11.98 -3.77
N SER A 319 -29.52 12.48 -4.58
CA SER A 319 -29.50 13.83 -5.13
C SER A 319 -28.99 14.79 -4.06
N ARG A 320 -28.01 15.65 -4.40
CA ARG A 320 -27.48 16.63 -3.45
C ARG A 320 -28.65 17.30 -2.72
N PRO A 321 -28.62 17.43 -1.38
CA PRO A 321 -29.65 18.19 -0.68
C PRO A 321 -29.77 19.54 -1.38
N HIS A 322 -31.01 20.00 -1.60
CA HIS A 322 -31.27 21.22 -2.36
C HIS A 322 -30.59 22.39 -1.64
N VAL A 323 -29.45 22.85 -2.15
CA VAL A 323 -28.81 24.06 -1.64
C VAL A 323 -29.46 25.24 -2.36
N ARG A 324 -30.35 25.95 -1.67
CA ARG A 324 -30.95 27.18 -2.17
C ARG A 324 -30.11 28.36 -1.69
N LYS A 325 -29.48 29.08 -2.62
CA LYS A 325 -28.97 30.42 -2.31
C LYS A 325 -30.15 31.36 -2.16
N ILE A 326 -30.23 32.04 -1.01
CA ILE A 326 -31.27 33.05 -0.76
C ILE A 326 -30.61 34.42 -0.86
N VAL A 327 -31.00 35.17 -1.88
CA VAL A 327 -30.60 36.56 -2.08
C VAL A 327 -31.36 37.44 -1.09
N GLY A 328 -30.70 38.45 -0.52
CA GLY A 328 -31.35 39.44 0.34
C GLY A 328 -31.30 39.17 1.85
N LEU A 329 -30.65 38.09 2.30
CA LEU A 329 -30.56 37.77 3.73
C LEU A 329 -29.19 38.03 4.34
N SER A 330 -28.13 37.75 3.59
CA SER A 330 -26.76 37.90 4.08
C SER A 330 -26.24 39.31 3.89
N ILE A 331 -25.48 39.79 4.87
CA ILE A 331 -24.74 41.05 4.80
C ILE A 331 -23.30 40.71 4.40
N ILE A 332 -22.84 41.35 3.34
CA ILE A 332 -21.47 41.21 2.82
C ILE A 332 -20.73 42.54 2.90
N ALA A 333 -19.39 42.47 2.89
CA ALA A 333 -18.56 43.65 2.74
C ALA A 333 -18.68 44.22 1.31
N ALA A 334 -19.09 45.48 1.18
CA ALA A 334 -19.23 46.16 -0.10
C ALA A 334 -17.87 46.60 -0.70
N LYS A 335 -16.85 46.67 0.16
CA LYS A 335 -15.46 47.06 -0.12
C LYS A 335 -14.56 46.39 0.92
N ASP A 336 -13.25 46.47 0.74
CA ASP A 336 -12.31 46.01 1.76
C ASP A 336 -12.46 46.86 3.03
N ILE A 337 -12.50 46.18 4.18
CA ILE A 337 -12.65 46.78 5.50
C ILE A 337 -11.47 46.35 6.36
N ASP A 338 -10.71 47.33 6.85
CA ASP A 338 -9.64 47.10 7.82
C ASP A 338 -10.21 46.58 9.15
N LYS A 339 -9.31 46.22 10.08
CA LYS A 339 -9.72 45.75 11.41
C LYS A 339 -10.60 46.78 12.13
N ILE A 340 -11.75 46.32 12.63
CA ILE A 340 -12.70 47.14 13.38
C ILE A 340 -12.65 46.77 14.86
N ASN A 341 -12.43 47.74 15.74
CA ASN A 341 -12.58 47.54 17.18
C ASN A 341 -14.00 47.91 17.60
N TYR A 342 -14.72 46.98 18.23
CA TYR A 342 -16.09 47.19 18.73
C TYR A 342 -16.26 46.53 20.10
N GLY A 343 -16.40 47.35 21.14
CA GLY A 343 -16.27 46.91 22.53
C GLY A 343 -14.85 46.39 22.81
N ASP A 344 -14.75 45.24 23.47
CA ASP A 344 -13.46 44.57 23.79
C ASP A 344 -12.96 43.62 22.68
N LYS A 345 -13.59 43.63 21.50
CA LYS A 345 -13.29 42.70 20.40
C LYS A 345 -12.85 43.44 19.13
N THR A 346 -11.92 42.83 18.42
CA THR A 346 -11.49 43.25 17.08
C THR A 346 -12.04 42.29 16.03
N TYR A 347 -12.68 42.82 15.00
CA TYR A 347 -13.24 42.07 13.87
C TYR A 347 -12.48 42.41 12.58
N GLY A 348 -12.40 41.46 11.64
CA GLY A 348 -11.73 41.64 10.34
C GLY A 348 -10.21 41.40 10.38
N PRO A 349 -9.47 41.80 9.32
CA PRO A 349 -9.94 42.53 8.13
C PRO A 349 -10.88 41.69 7.26
N PHE A 350 -11.74 42.35 6.48
CA PHE A 350 -12.67 41.74 5.53
C PHE A 350 -12.39 42.25 4.12
N LYS A 351 -12.44 41.37 3.13
CA LYS A 351 -12.36 41.74 1.70
C LYS A 351 -13.75 41.97 1.12
N LYS A 352 -13.84 42.72 0.02
CA LYS A 352 -15.09 42.85 -0.76
C LYS A 352 -15.68 41.46 -1.05
N GLY A 353 -16.94 41.25 -0.68
CA GLY A 353 -17.68 40.00 -0.84
C GLY A 353 -17.65 39.07 0.38
N ASP A 354 -16.83 39.34 1.39
CA ASP A 354 -16.80 38.55 2.62
C ASP A 354 -18.11 38.67 3.41
N LEU A 355 -18.52 37.57 4.04
CA LEU A 355 -19.73 37.50 4.86
C LEU A 355 -19.53 38.18 6.21
N LEU A 356 -20.46 39.07 6.58
CA LEU A 356 -20.43 39.85 7.83
C LEU A 356 -21.53 39.43 8.81
N ASP A 357 -22.28 38.36 8.53
CA ASP A 357 -23.44 37.92 9.33
C ASP A 357 -23.12 37.66 10.80
N SER A 358 -21.87 37.28 11.12
CA SER A 358 -21.36 37.00 12.46
C SER A 358 -21.05 38.25 13.30
N LEU A 359 -21.10 39.46 12.72
CA LEU A 359 -20.91 40.71 13.44
C LEU A 359 -22.13 41.08 14.30
N PRO A 360 -21.95 41.77 15.44
CA PRO A 360 -23.05 42.32 16.21
C PRO A 360 -24.00 43.17 15.35
N GLU A 361 -25.31 43.08 15.58
CA GLU A 361 -26.33 43.79 14.76
C GLU A 361 -26.11 45.30 14.66
N ASP A 362 -25.75 45.94 15.78
CA ASP A 362 -25.48 47.38 15.81
C ASP A 362 -24.26 47.74 14.95
N LEU A 363 -23.24 46.87 14.94
CA LEU A 363 -22.06 47.04 14.10
C LEU A 363 -22.40 46.82 12.62
N LYS A 364 -23.23 45.82 12.29
CA LYS A 364 -23.69 45.60 10.92
C LYS A 364 -24.47 46.80 10.40
N ARG A 365 -25.39 47.36 11.20
CA ARG A 365 -26.15 48.57 10.86
C ARG A 365 -25.25 49.77 10.62
N ASP A 366 -24.26 49.99 11.48
CA ASP A 366 -23.27 51.06 11.32
C ASP A 366 -22.43 50.90 10.04
N LEU A 367 -21.97 49.68 9.73
CA LEU A 367 -21.22 49.40 8.51
C LEU A 367 -22.07 49.58 7.25
N VAL A 368 -23.35 49.20 7.29
CA VAL A 368 -24.29 49.45 6.18
C VAL A 368 -24.55 50.94 6.01
N ALA A 369 -24.77 51.68 7.10
CA ALA A 369 -24.97 53.14 7.04
C ALA A 369 -23.74 53.88 6.49
N LYS A 370 -22.53 53.36 6.74
CA LYS A 370 -21.26 53.87 6.20
C LYS A 370 -20.96 53.39 4.76
N GLY A 371 -21.84 52.58 4.17
CA GLY A 371 -21.65 51.98 2.85
C GLY A 371 -20.44 51.03 2.78
N LEU A 372 -19.99 50.50 3.92
CA LEU A 372 -18.92 49.51 4.03
C LEU A 372 -19.47 48.09 3.90
N ALA A 373 -20.73 47.88 4.27
CA ALA A 373 -21.46 46.63 4.10
C ALA A 373 -22.70 46.84 3.25
N LYS A 374 -23.15 45.80 2.55
CA LYS A 374 -24.45 45.78 1.85
C LYS A 374 -25.11 44.41 1.98
N THR A 375 -26.39 44.35 1.68
CA THR A 375 -27.08 43.06 1.55
C THR A 375 -26.68 42.40 0.24
N PHE A 376 -26.37 41.11 0.27
CA PHE A 376 -26.09 40.32 -0.93
C PHE A 376 -27.31 40.31 -1.85
N ASP A 377 -27.16 40.83 -3.05
CA ASP A 377 -28.25 41.05 -4.01
C ASP A 377 -28.11 40.19 -5.29
N TYR A 378 -29.00 40.40 -6.26
CA TYR A 378 -28.99 39.64 -7.52
C TYR A 378 -27.81 40.01 -8.43
N GLU A 379 -27.26 41.21 -8.31
CA GLU A 379 -26.10 41.65 -9.08
C GLU A 379 -24.85 40.94 -8.56
N ASP A 380 -24.69 40.84 -7.24
CA ASP A 380 -23.62 40.06 -6.61
C ASP A 380 -23.68 38.59 -7.00
N LEU A 381 -24.88 38.01 -7.03
CA LEU A 381 -25.08 36.62 -7.47
C LEU A 381 -24.68 36.44 -8.93
N ALA A 382 -25.06 37.38 -9.80
CA ALA A 382 -24.70 37.33 -11.22
C ALA A 382 -23.19 37.44 -11.42
N GLU A 383 -22.51 38.34 -10.70
CA GLU A 383 -21.05 38.47 -10.72
C GLU A 383 -20.35 37.18 -10.25
N GLU A 384 -20.83 36.57 -9.16
CA GLU A 384 -20.28 35.32 -8.63
C GLU A 384 -20.40 34.19 -9.65
N ILE A 385 -21.57 34.02 -10.28
CA ILE A 385 -21.80 33.00 -11.31
C ILE A 385 -20.90 33.24 -12.53
N ILE A 386 -20.79 34.48 -13.00
CA ILE A 386 -19.96 34.84 -14.15
C ILE A 386 -18.47 34.58 -13.84
N SER A 387 -18.02 34.87 -12.61
CA SER A 387 -16.65 34.59 -12.16
C SER A 387 -16.34 33.09 -12.19
N ILE A 388 -17.24 32.26 -11.68
CA ILE A 388 -17.11 30.79 -11.70
C ILE A 388 -17.07 30.25 -13.14
N LEU A 389 -17.80 30.85 -14.08
CA LEU A 389 -17.80 30.42 -15.47
C LEU A 389 -16.57 30.87 -16.28
N ARG A 390 -15.82 31.85 -15.77
CA ARG A 390 -14.61 32.40 -16.42
C ARG A 390 -13.31 31.78 -15.91
N GLY A 391 -13.30 31.16 -14.72
CA GLY A 391 -12.19 30.41 -14.16
C GLY A 391 -12.31 28.92 -14.42
#